data_AF-A0A9D7Z392-F1
#
_entry.id   AF-A0A9D7Z392-F1
#
_cell.length_a   1.000
_cell.length_b   1.000
_cell.length_c   1.000
_cell.angle_alpha   90.00
_cell.angle_beta   90.00
_cell.angle_gamma   90.00
#
_symmetry.space_group_name_H-M   'P 1'
#
loop_
_entity.id
_entity.type
_entity.pdbx_description
1 polymer ?
#
loop_
_entity_poly.entity_id
_entity_poly.type
_entity_poly.pdbx_seq_one_letter_code
_entity_poly.pdbx_strand_id
1 'polypeptide(L)'
;MREVCFVLKSDDAAHSISSAAVGDFDAARQERVAAQPYSVGVMLSSSNARTWTPHQDEDLTFALAAARFAPAVKAVPLGTVDLVDCTDLVIRAAVDLPTAACRVVFEIERPSGEILRLVPDQVVELTERLTETVTVRAVLTGTETASPTLFPGAQLIAGSLRETATYVSRAFIVDGATRLPVWLKANLPAGSTITVELQDAAAAWQTIPLDQTEALELAGWVDRTHEIDVADPQPTWGAQTRVRLTLTGGPAARPSLADLRVATI
;
A
#
# COMPACT_ATOMS: atom_id res chain seq x y z
N MET A 1 35.52 -15.06 7.25
CA MET A 1 35.91 -13.64 7.16
C MET A 1 35.50 -13.15 5.77
N ARG A 2 34.85 -11.99 5.65
CA ARG A 2 34.41 -11.47 4.35
C ARG A 2 35.35 -10.34 3.96
N GLU A 3 36.12 -10.55 2.90
CA GLU A 3 36.99 -9.53 2.32
C GLU A 3 36.22 -8.80 1.22
N VAL A 4 36.42 -7.49 1.14
CA VAL A 4 35.77 -6.61 0.15
C VAL A 4 36.86 -5.79 -0.54
N CYS A 5 36.70 -5.56 -1.83
CA CYS A 5 37.56 -4.69 -2.61
C CYS A 5 36.70 -3.65 -3.35
N PHE A 6 37.30 -2.50 -3.64
CA PHE A 6 36.81 -1.59 -4.67
C PHE A 6 37.71 -1.72 -5.89
N VAL A 7 37.14 -1.65 -7.08
CA VAL A 7 37.88 -1.77 -8.34
C VAL A 7 37.79 -0.43 -9.06
N LEU A 8 38.94 0.18 -9.30
CA LEU A 8 39.06 1.36 -10.15
C LEU A 8 39.22 0.88 -11.60
N LYS A 9 38.34 1.35 -12.48
CA LYS A 9 38.35 1.05 -13.93
C LYS A 9 38.14 2.33 -14.72
N SER A 10 38.84 2.43 -15.83
CA SER A 10 38.67 3.47 -16.84
C SER A 10 38.75 2.82 -18.22
N ASP A 11 37.88 3.26 -19.14
CA ASP A 11 37.94 2.88 -20.56
C ASP A 11 38.82 3.85 -21.38
N ASP A 12 39.35 4.89 -20.74
CA ASP A 12 40.21 5.90 -21.34
C ASP A 12 41.70 5.64 -21.05
N ALA A 13 42.54 5.90 -22.06
CA ALA A 13 43.99 5.75 -22.00
C ALA A 13 44.74 6.90 -21.31
N ALA A 14 44.07 8.04 -21.04
CA ALA A 14 44.68 9.19 -20.39
C ALA A 14 44.58 9.18 -18.85
N HIS A 15 43.72 8.34 -18.27
CA HIS A 15 43.61 8.22 -16.82
C HIS A 15 44.68 7.28 -16.25
N SER A 16 45.32 7.72 -15.17
CA SER A 16 46.26 6.92 -14.41
C SER A 16 46.00 7.04 -12.92
N ILE A 17 46.46 6.04 -12.17
CA ILE A 17 46.47 6.03 -10.72
C ILE A 17 47.94 6.03 -10.31
N SER A 18 48.30 6.86 -9.35
CA SER A 18 49.65 6.85 -8.77
C SER A 18 49.69 5.90 -7.58
N SER A 19 50.65 4.99 -7.58
CA SER A 19 51.07 4.21 -6.42
C SER A 19 52.55 4.50 -6.11
N ALA A 20 52.99 4.13 -4.92
CA ALA A 20 54.39 4.16 -4.52
C ALA A 20 54.67 2.92 -3.66
N ALA A 21 55.72 2.18 -3.98
CA ALA A 21 56.12 1.01 -3.21
C ALA A 21 56.93 1.41 -1.97
N VAL A 22 57.10 0.49 -1.03
CA VAL A 22 58.00 0.68 0.10
C VAL A 22 59.41 0.98 -0.41
N GLY A 23 59.97 2.12 0.01
CA GLY A 23 61.27 2.65 -0.42
C GLY A 23 61.19 3.77 -1.46
N ASP A 24 60.07 3.90 -2.18
CA ASP A 24 59.85 4.96 -3.16
C ASP A 24 59.61 6.32 -2.50
N PHE A 25 59.75 7.39 -3.28
CA PHE A 25 59.50 8.76 -2.82
C PHE A 25 58.03 9.14 -3.07
N ASP A 26 57.29 9.42 -2.01
CA ASP A 26 55.94 9.99 -2.07
C ASP A 26 56.05 11.50 -2.36
N ALA A 27 55.81 11.88 -3.61
CA ALA A 27 55.87 13.27 -4.04
C ALA A 27 54.78 14.16 -3.40
N ALA A 28 53.66 13.59 -2.94
CA ALA A 28 52.60 14.36 -2.28
C ALA A 28 52.97 14.69 -0.83
N ARG A 29 53.63 13.76 -0.12
CA ARG A 29 54.09 13.93 1.26
C ARG A 29 55.51 14.47 1.40
N GLN A 30 56.28 14.48 0.30
CA GLN A 30 57.70 14.87 0.27
C GLN A 30 58.59 14.00 1.19
N GLU A 31 58.32 12.70 1.25
CA GLU A 31 59.07 11.74 2.08
C GLU A 31 59.20 10.38 1.38
N ARG A 32 60.03 9.48 1.91
CA ARG A 32 60.11 8.10 1.42
C ARG A 32 59.09 7.21 2.14
N VAL A 33 58.45 6.31 1.41
CA VAL A 33 57.53 5.31 1.97
C VAL A 33 58.33 4.32 2.82
N ALA A 34 58.24 4.44 4.15
CA ALA A 34 59.04 3.64 5.07
C ALA A 34 58.43 2.26 5.39
N ALA A 35 57.12 2.10 5.22
CA ALA A 35 56.39 0.88 5.52
C ALA A 35 55.04 0.85 4.79
N GLN A 36 54.42 -0.32 4.70
CA GLN A 36 53.06 -0.44 4.18
C GLN A 36 52.03 0.08 5.19
N PRO A 37 51.11 0.97 4.77
CA PRO A 37 50.11 1.53 5.66
C PRO A 37 48.96 0.56 5.97
N TYR A 38 48.72 -0.46 5.12
CA TYR A 38 47.66 -1.45 5.30
C TYR A 38 48.26 -2.84 5.47
N SER A 39 47.94 -3.51 6.58
CA SER A 39 48.39 -4.88 6.87
C SER A 39 47.36 -5.96 6.53
N VAL A 40 46.19 -5.55 6.02
CA VAL A 40 45.06 -6.42 5.69
C VAL A 40 44.60 -6.11 4.27
N GLY A 41 44.69 -7.11 3.39
CA GLY A 41 44.45 -6.97 1.96
C GLY A 41 45.76 -6.85 1.17
N VAL A 42 45.67 -7.03 -0.16
CA VAL A 42 46.80 -6.90 -1.10
C VAL A 42 46.31 -6.11 -2.30
N MET A 43 47.07 -5.13 -2.76
CA MET A 43 46.78 -4.41 -3.99
C MET A 43 46.87 -5.37 -5.18
N LEU A 44 45.89 -5.29 -6.08
CA LEU A 44 45.82 -6.12 -7.28
C LEU A 44 45.72 -5.23 -8.52
N SER A 45 46.51 -5.52 -9.55
CA SER A 45 46.32 -4.92 -10.87
C SER A 45 45.96 -5.95 -11.92
N SER A 46 45.17 -5.54 -12.91
CA SER A 46 44.75 -6.41 -14.01
C SER A 46 44.51 -5.59 -15.26
N SER A 47 45.01 -6.07 -16.40
CA SER A 47 44.74 -5.47 -17.71
C SER A 47 43.39 -5.89 -18.30
N ASN A 48 42.79 -6.98 -17.81
CA ASN A 48 41.58 -7.58 -18.40
C ASN A 48 40.46 -7.83 -17.37
N ALA A 49 40.67 -7.45 -16.11
CA ALA A 49 39.79 -7.71 -14.97
C ALA A 49 39.43 -9.19 -14.75
N ARG A 50 40.26 -10.11 -15.22
CA ARG A 50 40.08 -11.57 -15.05
C ARG A 50 41.26 -12.20 -14.32
N THR A 51 42.47 -11.89 -14.76
CA THR A 51 43.71 -12.35 -14.12
C THR A 51 44.33 -11.18 -13.40
N TRP A 52 44.62 -11.35 -12.11
CA TRP A 52 45.08 -10.27 -11.24
C TRP A 52 46.48 -10.57 -10.73
N THR A 53 47.35 -9.58 -10.81
CA THR A 53 48.71 -9.65 -10.27
C THR A 53 48.72 -9.00 -8.88
N PRO A 54 49.13 -9.73 -7.83
CA PRO A 54 49.28 -9.17 -6.49
C PRO A 54 50.56 -8.36 -6.37
N HIS A 55 50.45 -7.18 -5.76
CA HIS A 55 51.57 -6.32 -5.41
C HIS A 55 51.72 -6.32 -3.89
N GLN A 56 52.80 -6.92 -3.41
CA GLN A 56 53.00 -7.19 -1.98
C GLN A 56 53.74 -6.06 -1.26
N ASP A 57 54.20 -5.04 -2.00
CA ASP A 57 55.05 -3.94 -1.55
C ASP A 57 54.48 -2.55 -1.87
N GLU A 58 53.31 -2.46 -2.50
CA GLU A 58 52.58 -1.21 -2.76
C GLU A 58 51.10 -1.31 -2.41
N ASP A 59 50.51 -0.18 -2.04
CA ASP A 59 49.07 -0.03 -1.77
C ASP A 59 48.55 1.30 -2.28
N LEU A 60 47.25 1.35 -2.56
CA LEU A 60 46.56 2.61 -2.86
C LEU A 60 46.16 3.33 -1.57
N THR A 61 46.59 4.59 -1.45
CA THR A 61 45.99 5.51 -0.48
C THR A 61 44.71 6.10 -1.09
N PHE A 62 43.58 5.97 -0.41
CA PHE A 62 42.31 6.54 -0.85
C PHE A 62 41.57 7.16 0.33
N ALA A 63 40.66 8.09 0.03
CA ALA A 63 39.68 8.59 0.97
C ALA A 63 38.28 8.27 0.42
N LEU A 64 37.47 7.55 1.20
CA LEU A 64 36.08 7.30 0.86
C LEU A 64 35.21 8.39 1.50
N ALA A 65 34.71 9.31 0.68
CA ALA A 65 33.70 10.25 1.11
C ALA A 65 32.32 9.57 1.14
N ALA A 66 31.68 9.58 2.30
CA ALA A 66 30.31 9.12 2.47
C ALA A 66 29.43 10.28 2.93
N ALA A 67 28.19 10.32 2.48
CA ALA A 67 27.23 11.30 2.97
C ALA A 67 26.96 11.07 4.47
N ARG A 68 26.86 12.18 5.20
CA ARG A 68 26.32 12.23 6.57
C ARG A 68 25.05 13.07 6.53
N PHE A 69 23.96 12.46 6.97
CA PHE A 69 22.63 13.06 6.87
C PHE A 69 22.23 13.70 8.19
N ALA A 70 21.88 14.99 8.13
CA ALA A 70 21.28 15.73 9.21
C ALA A 70 20.28 16.77 8.65
N PRO A 71 19.15 17.03 9.32
CA PRO A 71 18.66 16.30 10.49
C PRO A 71 18.20 14.87 10.17
N ALA A 72 18.15 13.99 11.17
CA ALA A 72 17.65 12.63 11.02
C ALA A 72 16.15 12.57 10.73
N VAL A 73 15.40 13.63 11.08
CA VAL A 73 13.98 13.78 10.75
C VAL A 73 13.79 15.10 10.01
N LYS A 74 13.13 15.06 8.86
CA LYS A 74 12.81 16.24 8.06
C LYS A 74 11.36 16.18 7.60
N ALA A 75 10.60 17.23 7.89
CA ALA A 75 9.29 17.44 7.31
C ALA A 75 9.43 18.26 6.02
N VAL A 76 8.81 17.79 4.94
CA VAL A 76 8.77 18.45 3.64
C VAL A 76 7.31 18.81 3.34
N PRO A 77 6.96 20.11 3.24
CA PRO A 77 5.60 20.51 2.87
C PRO A 77 5.33 20.09 1.42
N LEU A 78 4.17 19.48 1.18
CA LEU A 78 3.70 19.08 -0.15
C LEU A 78 2.59 19.99 -0.69
N GLY A 79 1.99 20.81 0.19
CA GLY A 79 0.99 21.82 -0.18
C GLY A 79 -0.35 21.59 0.50
N THR A 80 -1.39 22.21 -0.05
CA THR A 80 -2.77 22.10 0.43
C THR A 80 -3.65 21.42 -0.61
N VAL A 81 -4.68 20.70 -0.16
CA VAL A 81 -5.65 20.03 -1.03
C VAL A 81 -7.06 20.29 -0.50
N ASP A 82 -7.97 20.65 -1.40
CA ASP A 82 -9.39 20.76 -1.09
C ASP A 82 -10.04 19.38 -1.19
N LEU A 83 -10.46 18.84 -0.04
CA LEU A 83 -11.28 17.65 0.01
C LEU A 83 -12.74 18.02 -0.23
N VAL A 84 -13.44 17.20 -1.02
CA VAL A 84 -14.87 17.37 -1.30
C VAL A 84 -15.52 16.02 -1.14
N ASP A 85 -16.50 15.93 -0.23
CA ASP A 85 -17.25 14.71 0.08
C ASP A 85 -16.35 13.46 0.29
N CYS A 86 -15.20 13.65 0.93
CA CYS A 86 -14.18 12.61 1.03
C CYS A 86 -14.48 11.65 2.20
N THR A 87 -14.40 10.36 1.92
CA THR A 87 -14.59 9.27 2.89
C THR A 87 -13.37 8.39 3.04
N ASP A 88 -12.44 8.45 2.09
CA ASP A 88 -11.26 7.60 2.03
C ASP A 88 -10.07 8.41 1.51
N LEU A 89 -8.92 8.26 2.14
CA LEU A 89 -7.69 8.94 1.75
C LEU A 89 -6.58 7.91 1.49
N VAL A 90 -5.86 8.08 0.40
CA VAL A 90 -4.65 7.32 0.08
C VAL A 90 -3.61 8.28 -0.45
N ILE A 91 -2.35 8.15 -0.03
CA ILE A 91 -1.24 8.82 -0.70
C ILE A 91 -0.45 7.80 -1.52
N ARG A 92 -0.46 7.98 -2.83
CA ARG A 92 0.39 7.23 -3.76
C ARG A 92 1.71 7.97 -3.86
N ALA A 93 2.80 7.30 -3.52
CA ALA A 93 4.14 7.88 -3.63
C ALA A 93 5.18 6.80 -3.83
N ALA A 94 6.17 7.08 -4.68
CA ALA A 94 7.36 6.25 -4.79
C ALA A 94 8.35 6.68 -3.71
N VAL A 95 8.76 5.72 -2.88
CA VAL A 95 9.75 5.91 -1.82
C VAL A 95 10.83 4.84 -1.89
N ASP A 96 12.05 5.21 -1.54
CA ASP A 96 13.15 4.27 -1.29
C ASP A 96 13.57 4.36 0.17
N LEU A 97 13.74 3.20 0.81
CA LEU A 97 14.07 3.04 2.22
C LEU A 97 15.34 2.18 2.32
N PRO A 98 16.54 2.78 2.26
CA PRO A 98 17.79 2.02 2.14
C PRO A 98 18.08 1.09 3.32
N THR A 99 17.46 1.34 4.48
CA THR A 99 17.60 0.52 5.69
C THR A 99 16.26 0.43 6.41
N ALA A 100 16.09 -0.56 7.28
CA ALA A 100 14.90 -0.69 8.13
C ALA A 100 14.73 0.46 9.14
N ALA A 101 15.78 1.26 9.37
CA ALA A 101 15.70 2.45 10.21
C ALA A 101 15.15 3.69 9.46
N CYS A 102 15.02 3.60 8.13
CA CYS A 102 14.46 4.67 7.31
C CYS A 102 12.94 4.54 7.21
N ARG A 103 12.23 5.68 7.23
CA ARG A 103 10.78 5.72 7.11
C ARG A 103 10.31 6.99 6.39
N VAL A 104 9.23 6.86 5.62
CA VAL A 104 8.45 7.99 5.10
C VAL A 104 7.02 7.87 5.63
N VAL A 105 6.52 8.94 6.22
CA VAL A 105 5.11 9.10 6.63
C VAL A 105 4.56 10.35 6.00
N PHE A 106 3.30 10.30 5.61
CA PHE A 106 2.56 11.50 5.27
C PHE A 106 1.67 11.91 6.44
N GLU A 107 1.70 13.19 6.74
CA GLU A 107 0.81 13.84 7.70
C GLU A 107 -0.15 14.72 6.90
N ILE A 108 -1.45 14.48 7.08
CA ILE A 108 -2.54 15.31 6.57
C ILE A 108 -3.10 16.05 7.78
N GLU A 109 -2.82 17.34 7.87
CA GLU A 109 -3.28 18.22 8.92
C GLU A 109 -4.62 18.83 8.50
N ARG A 110 -5.65 18.52 9.28
CA ARG A 110 -7.02 19.05 9.13
C ARG A 110 -7.13 20.44 9.76
N PRO A 111 -8.10 21.29 9.35
CA PRO A 111 -8.36 22.58 10.01
C PRO A 111 -8.69 22.47 11.50
N SER A 112 -9.20 21.32 11.95
CA SER A 112 -9.44 21.03 13.37
C SER A 112 -8.16 20.91 14.20
N GLY A 113 -6.99 20.81 13.56
CA GLY A 113 -5.70 20.50 14.18
C GLY A 113 -5.43 18.99 14.33
N GLU A 114 -6.39 18.13 13.94
CA GLU A 114 -6.16 16.70 13.87
C GLU A 114 -5.17 16.36 12.75
N ILE A 115 -4.25 15.42 13.03
CA ILE A 115 -3.25 14.95 12.07
C ILE A 115 -3.53 13.49 11.74
N LEU A 116 -3.94 13.24 10.49
CA LEU A 116 -4.04 11.90 9.94
C LEU A 116 -2.66 11.46 9.45
N ARG A 117 -2.22 10.27 9.87
CA ARG A 117 -0.92 9.69 9.52
C ARG A 117 -1.09 8.45 8.68
N LEU A 118 -0.42 8.42 7.54
CA LEU A 118 -0.43 7.27 6.64
C LEU A 118 0.94 7.01 6.03
N VAL A 119 1.21 5.75 5.74
CA VAL A 119 2.35 5.35 4.88
C VAL A 119 1.90 5.34 3.42
N PRO A 120 2.83 5.34 2.43
CA PRO A 120 2.45 5.21 1.03
C PRO A 120 1.52 4.00 0.82
N ASP A 121 0.51 4.19 -0.03
CA ASP A 121 -0.46 3.16 -0.46
C ASP A 121 -1.38 2.61 0.64
N GLN A 122 -1.31 3.14 1.85
CA GLN A 122 -2.27 2.83 2.91
C GLN A 122 -3.57 3.61 2.69
N VAL A 123 -4.69 2.89 2.73
CA VAL A 123 -6.03 3.49 2.78
C VAL A 123 -6.35 3.88 4.21
N VAL A 124 -6.74 5.14 4.40
CA VAL A 124 -7.39 5.63 5.61
C VAL A 124 -8.87 5.76 5.33
N GLU A 125 -9.67 4.91 5.95
CA GLU A 125 -11.13 5.00 5.90
C GLU A 125 -11.60 5.97 6.99
N LEU A 126 -12.24 7.06 6.59
CA LEU A 126 -12.79 8.05 7.50
C LEU A 126 -14.15 7.57 8.02
N THR A 127 -14.48 7.96 9.25
CA THR A 127 -15.80 7.70 9.86
C THR A 127 -16.83 8.78 9.51
N GLU A 128 -16.40 9.88 8.91
CA GLU A 128 -17.24 11.00 8.49
C GLU A 128 -16.86 11.46 7.07
N ARG A 129 -17.76 12.22 6.42
CA ARG A 129 -17.49 12.87 5.13
C ARG A 129 -16.77 14.19 5.38
N LEU A 130 -15.59 14.36 4.77
CA LEU A 130 -14.80 15.58 4.88
C LEU A 130 -14.97 16.45 3.65
N THR A 131 -15.31 17.73 3.87
CA THR A 131 -15.26 18.79 2.86
C THR A 131 -14.53 19.98 3.46
N GLU A 132 -13.21 19.99 3.29
CA GLU A 132 -12.30 20.93 3.95
C GLU A 132 -10.96 21.02 3.21
N THR A 133 -10.23 22.12 3.39
CA THR A 133 -8.86 22.26 2.90
C THR A 133 -7.88 21.68 3.91
N VAL A 134 -7.10 20.69 3.51
CA VAL A 134 -6.08 20.04 4.35
C VAL A 134 -4.67 20.44 3.93
N THR A 135 -3.72 20.43 4.87
CA THR A 135 -2.29 20.61 4.58
C THR A 135 -1.57 19.28 4.61
N VAL A 136 -0.80 18.98 3.57
CA VAL A 136 -0.07 17.71 3.44
C VAL A 136 1.43 17.94 3.58
N ARG A 137 2.09 17.11 4.39
CA ARG A 137 3.57 17.07 4.50
C ARG A 137 4.09 15.64 4.54
N ALA A 138 5.28 15.42 3.99
CA ALA A 138 6.02 14.17 4.14
C ALA A 138 7.04 14.31 5.27
N VAL A 139 7.02 13.39 6.23
CA VAL A 139 7.99 13.27 7.31
C VAL A 139 8.95 12.13 6.95
N LEU A 140 10.17 12.51 6.58
CA LEU A 140 11.26 11.61 6.25
C LEU A 140 12.09 11.39 7.50
N THR A 141 12.25 10.13 7.91
CA THR A 141 13.09 9.72 9.05
C THR A 141 14.20 8.81 8.56
N GLY A 142 15.43 9.11 8.92
CA GLY A 142 16.61 8.33 8.60
C GLY A 142 17.58 8.27 9.77
N THR A 143 18.84 7.99 9.46
CA THR A 143 19.97 7.95 10.40
C THR A 143 21.09 8.86 9.88
N GLU A 144 22.15 9.03 10.67
CA GLU A 144 23.33 9.79 10.24
C GLU A 144 23.96 9.23 8.96
N THR A 145 23.80 7.93 8.67
CA THR A 145 24.44 7.25 7.54
C THR A 145 23.46 6.74 6.47
N ALA A 146 22.15 6.94 6.64
CA ALA A 146 21.14 6.52 5.67
C ALA A 146 19.93 7.48 5.66
N SER A 147 19.55 7.95 4.47
CA SER A 147 18.36 8.78 4.26
C SER A 147 17.32 8.04 3.44
N PRO A 148 16.03 8.09 3.79
CA PRO A 148 14.98 7.72 2.84
C PRO A 148 14.94 8.70 1.66
N THR A 149 14.40 8.26 0.54
CA THR A 149 14.14 9.09 -0.63
C THR A 149 12.65 9.12 -0.94
N LEU A 150 12.10 10.32 -1.13
CA LEU A 150 10.77 10.52 -1.71
C LEU A 150 10.96 10.99 -3.16
N PHE A 151 10.45 10.23 -4.12
CA PHE A 151 10.51 10.61 -5.52
C PHE A 151 9.40 11.61 -5.88
N PRO A 152 9.59 12.43 -6.94
CA PRO A 152 8.53 13.32 -7.43
C PRO A 152 7.26 12.56 -7.81
N GLY A 153 6.12 13.25 -7.72
CA GLY A 153 4.82 12.70 -8.14
C GLY A 153 4.00 12.05 -7.03
N ALA A 154 4.22 12.43 -5.75
CA ALA A 154 3.31 12.07 -4.68
C ALA A 154 1.90 12.63 -4.97
N GLN A 155 0.86 11.81 -4.82
CA GLN A 155 -0.52 12.16 -5.10
C GLN A 155 -1.40 11.78 -3.91
N LEU A 156 -2.20 12.73 -3.43
CA LEU A 156 -3.32 12.46 -2.54
C LEU A 156 -4.53 12.05 -3.38
N ILE A 157 -5.06 10.86 -3.12
CA ILE A 157 -6.29 10.34 -3.71
C ILE A 157 -7.37 10.42 -2.63
N ALA A 158 -8.42 11.18 -2.93
CA ALA A 158 -9.63 11.27 -2.12
C ALA A 158 -10.74 10.45 -2.78
N GLY A 159 -11.22 9.43 -2.08
CA GLY A 159 -12.40 8.64 -2.46
C GLY A 159 -13.66 9.17 -1.81
N SER A 160 -14.79 9.00 -2.49
CA SER A 160 -16.14 9.19 -1.92
C SER A 160 -16.93 7.89 -2.06
N LEU A 161 -17.43 7.39 -0.93
CA LEU A 161 -18.34 6.27 -0.85
C LEU A 161 -19.76 6.73 -1.20
N ARG A 162 -20.48 5.95 -2.01
CA ARG A 162 -21.93 6.13 -2.20
C ARG A 162 -22.68 5.59 -0.99
N GLU A 163 -23.76 6.27 -0.60
CA GLU A 163 -24.61 5.82 0.50
C GLU A 163 -25.45 4.59 0.17
N THR A 164 -25.60 4.31 -1.13
CA THR A 164 -26.32 3.14 -1.62
C THR A 164 -25.58 2.44 -2.74
N ALA A 165 -25.69 1.12 -2.77
CA ALA A 165 -25.22 0.26 -3.84
C ALA A 165 -26.30 -0.76 -4.19
N THR A 166 -26.47 -1.04 -5.49
CA THR A 166 -27.43 -2.03 -5.98
C THR A 166 -26.69 -3.08 -6.80
N TYR A 167 -26.91 -4.34 -6.44
CA TYR A 167 -26.49 -5.51 -7.21
C TYR A 167 -27.74 -6.22 -7.76
N VAL A 168 -27.70 -6.64 -9.01
CA VAL A 168 -28.74 -7.47 -9.63
C VAL A 168 -28.08 -8.72 -10.19
N SER A 169 -28.56 -9.89 -9.76
CA SER A 169 -28.05 -11.18 -10.23
C SER A 169 -28.41 -11.44 -11.70
N ARG A 170 -27.78 -12.47 -12.28
CA ARG A 170 -28.32 -13.10 -13.48
C ARG A 170 -29.69 -13.71 -13.18
N ALA A 171 -30.53 -13.82 -14.20
CA ALA A 171 -31.82 -14.50 -14.08
C ALA A 171 -31.63 -16.01 -13.90
N PHE A 172 -32.51 -16.64 -13.13
CA PHE A 172 -32.56 -18.08 -12.89
C PHE A 172 -34.01 -18.58 -12.96
N ILE A 173 -34.18 -19.85 -13.30
CA ILE A 173 -35.49 -20.48 -13.51
C ILE A 173 -36.17 -20.69 -12.16
N VAL A 174 -37.46 -20.35 -12.05
CA VAL A 174 -38.31 -20.58 -10.87
C VAL A 174 -39.63 -21.26 -11.22
N ASP A 175 -39.79 -21.71 -12.47
CA ASP A 175 -40.97 -22.45 -12.90
C ASP A 175 -41.15 -23.72 -12.07
N GLY A 176 -42.33 -23.88 -11.47
CA GLY A 176 -42.63 -24.99 -10.55
C GLY A 176 -41.99 -24.90 -9.16
N ALA A 177 -41.27 -23.82 -8.83
CA ALA A 177 -40.74 -23.62 -7.48
C ALA A 177 -41.88 -23.28 -6.50
N THR A 178 -41.86 -23.93 -5.34
CA THR A 178 -42.74 -23.66 -4.20
C THR A 178 -42.09 -22.71 -3.20
N ARG A 179 -40.76 -22.70 -3.15
CA ARG A 179 -39.95 -21.92 -2.22
C ARG A 179 -38.72 -21.33 -2.92
N LEU A 180 -38.37 -20.12 -2.51
CA LEU A 180 -37.27 -19.33 -3.10
C LEU A 180 -36.38 -18.70 -2.02
N PRO A 181 -35.71 -19.51 -1.18
CA PRO A 181 -34.80 -18.99 -0.17
C PRO A 181 -33.58 -18.31 -0.81
N VAL A 182 -33.24 -17.14 -0.28
CA VAL A 182 -32.02 -16.39 -0.61
C VAL A 182 -31.11 -16.39 0.62
N TRP A 183 -29.93 -16.98 0.48
CA TRP A 183 -28.90 -16.97 1.51
C TRP A 183 -27.77 -16.04 1.16
N LEU A 184 -27.27 -15.31 2.15
CA LEU A 184 -26.07 -14.51 2.00
C LEU A 184 -25.39 -14.28 3.35
N LYS A 185 -24.07 -14.12 3.31
CA LYS A 185 -23.32 -13.66 4.49
C LYS A 185 -23.25 -12.15 4.45
N ALA A 186 -23.51 -11.51 5.58
CA ALA A 186 -23.45 -10.07 5.70
C ALA A 186 -22.69 -9.63 6.95
N ASN A 187 -21.87 -8.60 6.80
CA ASN A 187 -21.37 -7.77 7.89
C ASN A 187 -22.03 -6.40 7.77
N LEU A 188 -22.93 -6.10 8.71
CA LEU A 188 -23.74 -4.90 8.74
C LEU A 188 -23.47 -4.14 10.04
N PRO A 189 -22.45 -3.26 10.06
CA PRO A 189 -22.23 -2.35 11.18
C PRO A 189 -23.49 -1.52 11.48
N ALA A 190 -23.63 -1.08 12.74
CA ALA A 190 -24.76 -0.25 13.15
C ALA A 190 -24.89 1.00 12.27
N GLY A 191 -26.07 1.21 11.68
CA GLY A 191 -26.32 2.29 10.71
C GLY A 191 -26.23 1.86 9.24
N SER A 192 -25.95 0.59 8.95
CA SER A 192 -26.01 0.02 7.60
C SER A 192 -27.13 -1.01 7.48
N THR A 193 -27.67 -1.17 6.27
CA THR A 193 -28.75 -2.14 6.00
C THR A 193 -28.61 -2.81 4.64
N ILE A 194 -29.35 -3.91 4.47
CA ILE A 194 -29.59 -4.52 3.17
C ILE A 194 -31.09 -4.73 2.97
N THR A 195 -31.53 -4.56 1.74
CA THR A 195 -32.83 -4.99 1.25
C THR A 195 -32.60 -6.08 0.21
N VAL A 196 -33.25 -7.23 0.40
CA VAL A 196 -33.25 -8.35 -0.54
C VAL A 196 -34.57 -8.36 -1.28
N GLU A 197 -34.53 -8.42 -2.60
CA GLU A 197 -35.73 -8.40 -3.44
C GLU A 197 -35.64 -9.46 -4.54
N LEU A 198 -36.77 -10.03 -4.92
CA LEU A 198 -36.92 -10.87 -6.12
C LEU A 198 -37.82 -10.17 -7.13
N GLN A 199 -37.60 -10.44 -8.42
CA GLN A 199 -38.44 -9.90 -9.49
C GLN A 199 -39.65 -10.81 -9.76
N ASP A 200 -40.86 -10.24 -9.77
CA ASP A 200 -42.09 -10.96 -10.11
C ASP A 200 -42.36 -11.05 -11.63
N ALA A 201 -43.43 -11.72 -12.02
CA ALA A 201 -43.84 -11.87 -13.42
C ALA A 201 -44.17 -10.55 -14.13
N ALA A 202 -44.55 -9.52 -13.37
CA ALA A 202 -44.82 -8.17 -13.87
C ALA A 202 -43.57 -7.28 -13.91
N ALA A 203 -42.38 -7.88 -13.68
CA ALA A 203 -41.09 -7.21 -13.57
C ALA A 203 -40.95 -6.24 -12.40
N ALA A 204 -41.87 -6.27 -11.41
CA ALA A 204 -41.78 -5.51 -10.18
C ALA A 204 -40.90 -6.23 -9.15
N TRP A 205 -40.28 -5.45 -8.27
CA TRP A 205 -39.39 -5.96 -7.23
C TRP A 205 -40.16 -6.17 -5.93
N GLN A 206 -40.09 -7.40 -5.42
CA GLN A 206 -40.78 -7.85 -4.22
C GLN A 206 -39.76 -8.04 -3.10
N THR A 207 -39.91 -7.31 -2.00
CA THR A 207 -39.04 -7.44 -0.83
C THR A 207 -39.20 -8.81 -0.20
N ILE A 208 -38.08 -9.49 0.02
CA ILE A 208 -38.01 -10.79 0.68
C ILE A 208 -37.59 -10.56 2.13
N PRO A 209 -38.48 -10.82 3.11
CA PRO A 209 -38.18 -10.54 4.50
C PRO A 209 -37.05 -11.44 5.00
N LEU A 210 -36.36 -10.96 6.04
CA LEU A 210 -35.40 -11.79 6.77
C LEU A 210 -36.18 -12.82 7.57
N ASP A 211 -35.90 -14.09 7.34
CA ASP A 211 -36.50 -15.20 8.06
C ASP A 211 -35.61 -15.60 9.25
N GLN A 212 -34.35 -15.92 8.98
CA GLN A 212 -33.42 -16.41 9.99
C GLN A 212 -32.02 -15.81 9.85
N THR A 213 -31.30 -15.75 10.97
CA THR A 213 -29.87 -15.45 11.02
C THR A 213 -29.10 -16.52 11.79
N GLU A 214 -27.88 -16.81 11.37
CA GLU A 214 -26.93 -17.67 12.09
C GLU A 214 -25.59 -16.94 12.26
N ALA A 215 -25.06 -16.92 13.49
CA ALA A 215 -23.78 -16.29 13.77
C ALA A 215 -22.62 -17.12 13.19
N LEU A 216 -21.64 -16.46 12.58
CA LEU A 216 -20.43 -17.11 12.07
C LEU A 216 -19.27 -16.91 13.05
N GLU A 217 -18.26 -17.79 12.96
CA GLU A 217 -17.02 -17.65 13.74
C GLU A 217 -16.24 -16.37 13.38
N LEU A 218 -16.44 -15.86 12.17
CA LEU A 218 -15.86 -14.60 11.71
C LEU A 218 -16.63 -13.43 12.32
N ALA A 219 -15.96 -12.68 13.21
CA ALA A 219 -16.55 -11.55 13.93
C ALA A 219 -17.21 -10.52 12.99
N GLY A 220 -18.43 -10.10 13.35
CA GLY A 220 -19.22 -9.13 12.59
C GLY A 220 -19.98 -9.73 11.40
N TRP A 221 -19.69 -10.97 10.99
CA TRP A 221 -20.38 -11.63 9.89
C TRP A 221 -21.48 -12.58 10.39
N VAL A 222 -22.61 -12.56 9.70
CA VAL A 222 -23.81 -13.36 10.01
C VAL A 222 -24.32 -13.98 8.72
N ASP A 223 -24.67 -15.27 8.73
CA ASP A 223 -25.41 -15.90 7.63
C ASP A 223 -26.89 -15.52 7.75
N ARG A 224 -27.52 -15.13 6.64
CA ARG A 224 -28.88 -14.59 6.60
C ARG A 224 -29.69 -15.37 5.58
N THR A 225 -30.84 -15.86 6.02
CA THR A 225 -31.86 -16.48 5.16
C THR A 225 -32.98 -15.49 4.96
N HIS A 226 -33.25 -15.14 3.70
CA HIS A 226 -34.38 -14.33 3.29
C HIS A 226 -35.36 -15.21 2.52
N GLU A 227 -36.59 -15.31 2.99
CA GLU A 227 -37.64 -16.11 2.36
C GLU A 227 -39.02 -15.51 2.68
N ILE A 228 -39.96 -15.61 1.74
CA ILE A 228 -41.37 -15.29 2.01
C ILE A 228 -42.00 -16.52 2.66
N ASP A 229 -42.73 -16.34 3.76
CA ASP A 229 -43.52 -17.43 4.34
C ASP A 229 -44.49 -17.99 3.29
N VAL A 230 -44.44 -19.29 3.04
CA VAL A 230 -45.32 -19.98 2.08
C VAL A 230 -46.80 -19.88 2.46
N ALA A 231 -47.12 -19.57 3.71
CA ALA A 231 -48.48 -19.32 4.17
C ALA A 231 -48.99 -17.92 3.80
N ASP A 232 -48.09 -16.96 3.54
CA ASP A 232 -48.46 -15.63 3.09
C ASP A 232 -48.77 -15.60 1.59
N PRO A 233 -49.64 -14.68 1.12
CA PRO A 233 -49.95 -14.51 -0.29
C PRO A 233 -48.69 -14.30 -1.13
N GLN A 234 -48.36 -15.27 -1.98
CA GLN A 234 -47.17 -15.21 -2.83
C GLN A 234 -47.39 -14.26 -4.02
N PRO A 235 -46.38 -13.47 -4.41
CA PRO A 235 -46.35 -12.83 -5.72
C PRO A 235 -46.46 -13.88 -6.82
N THR A 236 -47.05 -13.49 -7.96
CA THR A 236 -46.98 -14.35 -9.15
C THR A 236 -45.57 -14.28 -9.72
N TRP A 237 -44.79 -15.33 -9.49
CA TRP A 237 -43.47 -15.48 -10.09
C TRP A 237 -43.59 -15.79 -11.59
N GLY A 238 -42.68 -15.26 -12.41
CA GLY A 238 -42.55 -15.64 -13.82
C GLY A 238 -41.80 -16.97 -13.98
N ALA A 239 -41.53 -17.42 -15.21
CA ALA A 239 -40.69 -18.61 -15.44
C ALA A 239 -39.24 -18.44 -14.93
N GLN A 240 -38.79 -17.19 -14.80
CA GLN A 240 -37.48 -16.81 -14.27
C GLN A 240 -37.61 -15.61 -13.34
N THR A 241 -36.68 -15.49 -12.38
CA THR A 241 -36.54 -14.31 -11.51
C THR A 241 -35.06 -13.89 -11.38
N ARG A 242 -34.82 -12.78 -10.69
CA ARG A 242 -33.49 -12.23 -10.35
C ARG A 242 -33.51 -11.81 -8.88
N VAL A 243 -32.36 -11.91 -8.21
CA VAL A 243 -32.16 -11.26 -6.90
C VAL A 243 -31.63 -9.86 -7.11
N ARG A 244 -32.23 -8.89 -6.43
CA ARG A 244 -31.67 -7.56 -6.22
C ARG A 244 -31.27 -7.40 -4.76
N LEU A 245 -30.05 -6.95 -4.55
CA LEU A 245 -29.53 -6.55 -3.24
C LEU A 245 -29.33 -5.05 -3.27
N THR A 246 -29.99 -4.33 -2.38
CA THR A 246 -29.80 -2.89 -2.18
C THR A 246 -29.15 -2.68 -0.82
N LEU A 247 -27.91 -2.20 -0.81
CA LEU A 247 -27.19 -1.87 0.40
C LEU A 247 -27.38 -0.38 0.70
N THR A 248 -27.46 -0.04 1.98
CA THR A 248 -27.33 1.35 2.44
C THR A 248 -26.33 1.43 3.59
N GLY A 249 -25.56 2.50 3.63
CA GLY A 249 -24.56 2.72 4.65
C GLY A 249 -23.82 4.04 4.47
N GLY A 250 -22.79 4.24 5.28
CA GLY A 250 -21.98 5.46 5.25
C GLY A 250 -20.56 5.20 5.75
N PRO A 251 -19.72 6.24 5.86
CA PRO A 251 -18.31 6.08 6.19
C PRO A 251 -18.06 5.38 7.54
N ALA A 252 -18.92 5.63 8.54
CA ALA A 252 -18.91 4.95 9.84
C ALA A 252 -19.58 3.56 9.85
N ALA A 253 -20.33 3.20 8.80
CA ALA A 253 -21.15 2.00 8.75
C ALA A 253 -21.13 1.40 7.34
N ARG A 254 -20.05 0.70 7.01
CA ARG A 254 -19.78 0.15 5.68
C ARG A 254 -20.31 -1.28 5.57
N PRO A 255 -21.42 -1.54 4.85
CA PRO A 255 -21.94 -2.89 4.72
C PRO A 255 -21.07 -3.73 3.78
N SER A 256 -20.90 -5.01 4.11
CA SER A 256 -20.17 -5.99 3.28
C SER A 256 -21.00 -7.25 3.12
N LEU A 257 -21.02 -7.82 1.91
CA LEU A 257 -21.75 -9.05 1.59
C LEU A 257 -20.83 -10.07 0.93
N ALA A 258 -21.11 -11.35 1.17
CA ALA A 258 -20.41 -12.47 0.57
C ALA A 258 -21.34 -13.67 0.37
N ASP A 259 -20.93 -14.60 -0.49
CA ASP A 259 -21.57 -15.91 -0.67
C ASP A 259 -23.09 -15.88 -0.92
N LEU A 260 -23.54 -15.01 -1.84
CA LEU A 260 -24.93 -15.01 -2.30
C LEU A 260 -25.26 -16.36 -2.94
N ARG A 261 -26.26 -17.04 -2.39
CA ARG A 261 -26.77 -18.33 -2.84
C ARG A 261 -28.29 -18.25 -2.93
N VAL A 262 -28.86 -18.86 -3.96
CA VAL A 262 -30.31 -18.93 -4.15
C VAL A 262 -30.64 -20.35 -4.59
N ALA A 263 -31.71 -20.92 -4.05
CA ALA A 263 -32.25 -22.20 -4.49
C ALA A 263 -33.70 -22.06 -4.90
N THR A 264 -34.11 -22.96 -5.80
CA THR A 264 -35.50 -23.17 -6.20
C THR A 264 -35.92 -24.54 -5.70
N ILE A 265 -36.91 -24.57 -4.80
CA ILE A 265 -37.36 -25.79 -4.12
C ILE A 265 -38.82 -26.06 -4.48
#